data_AF-A0A2A4PQP0-F1
#
_entry.id   AF-A0A2A4PQP0-F1
#
_cell.length_a   1.000
_cell.length_b   1.000
_cell.length_c   1.000
_cell.angle_alpha   90.00
_cell.angle_beta   90.00
_cell.angle_gamma   90.00
#
_symmetry.space_group_name_H-M   'P 1'
#
loop_
_entity.id
_entity.type
_entity.pdbx_description
1 polymer ?
#
loop_
_entity_poly.entity_id
_entity_poly.type
_entity_poly.pdbx_seq_one_letter_code
_entity_poly.pdbx_strand_id
1 'polypeptide(L)'
;ELPRGLWELYPDVPHAEDWEKAKELCAFLPDDALAQLCDTMGLIGSPEYCAERIKQAEAAGLEHLYLMTDQTYDFATGELAAFRDKIFPALGRSKQPA
;
A
#
# COMPACT_ATOMS: atom_id res chain seq x y z
N GLU A 1 -12.89 -2.44 24.20
CA GLU A 1 -12.08 -1.23 24.51
C GLU A 1 -10.75 -1.34 23.76
N LEU A 2 -10.14 -0.22 23.40
CA LEU A 2 -8.84 -0.23 22.69
C LEU A 2 -7.68 -0.52 23.66
N PRO A 3 -6.65 -1.29 23.26
CA PRO A 3 -5.47 -1.53 24.08
C PRO A 3 -4.73 -0.22 24.38
N ARG A 4 -4.42 0.05 25.66
CA ARG A 4 -3.68 1.27 26.05
C ARG A 4 -2.30 1.36 25.40
N GLY A 5 -1.66 0.21 25.15
CA GLY A 5 -0.34 0.15 24.52
C GLY A 5 -0.27 0.76 23.12
N LEU A 6 -1.40 0.98 22.45
CA LEU A 6 -1.43 1.73 21.18
C LEU A 6 -0.89 3.16 21.33
N TRP A 7 -1.11 3.80 22.48
CA TRP A 7 -0.66 5.16 22.76
C TRP A 7 0.81 5.24 23.20
N GLU A 8 1.43 4.09 23.45
CA GLU A 8 2.80 3.97 23.95
C GLU A 8 3.78 3.51 22.86
N LEU A 9 3.26 3.09 21.69
CA LEU A 9 4.08 2.76 20.53
C LEU A 9 4.82 4.00 20.02
N TYR A 10 6.09 3.79 19.67
CA TYR A 10 6.93 4.82 19.07
C TYR A 10 7.25 4.47 17.61
N PRO A 11 7.20 5.46 16.69
CA PRO A 11 6.65 6.80 16.88
C PRO A 11 5.11 6.81 16.84
N ASP A 12 4.49 5.83 16.18
CA ASP A 12 3.06 5.53 16.18
C ASP A 12 2.82 4.11 15.61
N VAL A 13 1.57 3.72 15.35
CA VAL A 13 1.23 2.37 14.86
C VAL A 13 1.72 2.10 13.42
N PRO A 14 1.46 2.96 12.41
CA PRO A 14 1.94 2.71 11.04
C PRO A 14 3.46 2.69 10.89
N HIS A 15 4.16 3.43 11.75
CA HIS A 15 5.60 3.61 11.69
C HIS A 15 6.32 2.80 12.79
N ALA A 16 5.63 1.88 13.48
CA ALA A 16 6.17 1.18 14.63
C ALA A 16 7.49 0.43 14.31
N GLU A 17 8.51 0.63 15.14
CA GLU A 17 9.77 -0.12 14.99
C GLU A 17 9.58 -1.61 15.36
N ASP A 18 8.71 -1.91 16.32
CA ASP A 18 8.30 -3.27 16.69
C ASP A 18 6.98 -3.65 16.03
N TRP A 19 7.08 -4.20 14.82
CA TRP A 19 5.94 -4.61 14.00
C TRP A 19 5.12 -5.75 14.62
N GLU A 20 5.76 -6.68 15.32
CA GLU A 20 5.05 -7.80 15.95
C GLU A 20 4.22 -7.29 17.13
N LYS A 21 4.77 -6.35 17.91
CA LYS A 21 4.00 -5.70 18.97
C LYS A 21 2.84 -4.87 18.44
N ALA A 22 3.05 -4.14 17.35
CA ALA A 22 1.99 -3.36 16.72
C ALA A 22 0.84 -4.27 16.23
N LYS A 23 1.15 -5.41 15.60
CA LYS A 23 0.13 -6.40 15.19
C LYS A 23 -0.64 -6.96 16.38
N GLU A 24 0.05 -7.32 17.46
CA GLU A 24 -0.60 -7.82 18.68
C GLU A 24 -1.58 -6.79 19.26
N LEU A 25 -1.19 -5.51 19.31
CA LEU A 25 -2.04 -4.43 19.80
C LEU A 25 -3.21 -4.11 18.86
N CYS A 26 -3.11 -4.48 17.58
CA CYS A 26 -4.17 -4.33 16.58
C CYS A 26 -5.08 -5.56 16.44
N ALA A 27 -4.85 -6.64 17.20
CA ALA A 27 -5.61 -7.90 17.11
C ALA A 27 -7.11 -7.77 17.47
N PHE A 28 -7.56 -6.60 17.92
CA PHE A 28 -8.98 -6.30 18.11
C PHE A 28 -9.73 -6.06 16.78
N LEU A 29 -9.01 -5.84 15.67
CA LEU A 29 -9.59 -5.70 14.34
C LEU A 29 -9.88 -7.09 13.74
N PRO A 30 -11.14 -7.38 13.37
CA PRO A 30 -11.48 -8.63 12.67
C PRO A 30 -10.80 -8.75 11.30
N ASP A 31 -10.45 -9.98 10.92
CA ASP A 31 -9.75 -10.28 9.65
C ASP A 31 -10.55 -9.86 8.40
N ASP A 32 -11.89 -9.99 8.45
CA ASP A 32 -12.77 -9.60 7.35
C ASP A 32 -12.80 -8.07 7.15
N ALA A 33 -12.82 -7.32 8.25
CA ALA A 33 -12.70 -5.87 8.23
C ALA A 33 -11.33 -5.42 7.71
N LEU A 34 -10.24 -6.11 8.08
CA LEU A 34 -8.90 -5.86 7.55
C LEU A 34 -8.84 -6.12 6.04
N ALA A 35 -9.38 -7.24 5.56
CA ALA A 35 -9.44 -7.55 4.13
C ALA A 35 -10.19 -6.48 3.34
N GLN A 36 -11.35 -6.04 3.82
CA GLN A 36 -12.13 -4.97 3.18
C GLN A 36 -11.38 -3.63 3.16
N LEU A 37 -10.68 -3.30 4.25
CA LEU A 37 -9.86 -2.09 4.31
C LEU A 37 -8.72 -2.14 3.28
N CYS A 38 -8.05 -3.29 3.16
CA CYS A 38 -7.00 -3.52 2.17
C CYS A 38 -7.53 -3.37 0.73
N ASP A 39 -8.69 -3.93 0.43
CA ASP A 39 -9.34 -3.81 -0.89
C ASP A 39 -9.75 -2.36 -1.21
N THR A 40 -10.13 -1.58 -0.19
CA THR A 40 -10.66 -0.23 -0.36
C THR A 40 -9.56 0.83 -0.43
N MET A 41 -8.54 0.71 0.43
CA MET A 41 -7.51 1.74 0.61
C MET A 41 -6.23 1.48 -0.18
N GLY A 42 -5.95 0.24 -0.56
CA GLY A 42 -4.69 -0.15 -1.18
C GLY A 42 -4.80 -0.44 -2.68
N LEU A 43 -3.72 -0.17 -3.41
CA LEU A 43 -3.33 -0.99 -4.57
C LEU A 43 -2.68 -2.28 -4.04
N ILE A 44 -3.43 -3.07 -3.27
CA ILE A 44 -2.94 -4.34 -2.73
C ILE A 44 -3.23 -5.42 -3.77
N GLY A 45 -2.17 -6.11 -4.20
CA GLY A 45 -2.24 -7.17 -5.20
C GLY A 45 -0.94 -7.31 -5.98
N SER A 46 -0.93 -8.22 -6.96
CA SER A 46 0.23 -8.37 -7.84
C SER A 46 0.40 -7.14 -8.74
N PRO A 47 1.60 -6.90 -9.30
CA PRO A 47 1.80 -5.79 -10.25
C PRO A 47 0.81 -5.81 -11.42
N GLU A 48 0.43 -6.99 -11.90
CA GLU A 48 -0.56 -7.17 -12.98
C GLU A 48 -1.96 -6.71 -12.55
N TYR A 49 -2.38 -7.05 -11.32
CA TYR A 49 -3.64 -6.59 -10.77
C TYR A 49 -3.66 -5.06 -10.66
N CYS A 50 -2.59 -4.47 -10.13
CA CYS A 50 -2.46 -3.02 -10.01
C CYS A 50 -2.53 -2.31 -11.36
N ALA A 51 -1.87 -2.86 -12.40
CA ALA A 51 -1.95 -2.31 -13.75
C ALA A 51 -3.39 -2.31 -14.30
N GLU A 52 -4.14 -3.38 -14.06
CA GLU A 52 -5.53 -3.48 -14.49
C GLU A 52 -6.44 -2.47 -13.77
N ARG A 53 -6.25 -2.29 -12.45
CA ARG A 53 -6.98 -1.29 -11.68
C ARG A 53 -6.70 0.14 -12.13
N ILE A 54 -5.45 0.44 -12.50
CA ILE A 54 -5.07 1.74 -13.04
C ILE A 54 -5.75 2.00 -14.39
N LYS A 55 -5.82 1.01 -15.30
CA LYS A 55 -6.56 1.14 -16.57
C LYS A 55 -8.03 1.44 -16.36
N GLN A 56 -8.65 0.76 -15.39
CA GLN A 56 -10.05 0.97 -15.05
C GLN A 56 -10.29 2.36 -14.48
N ALA A 57 -9.36 2.87 -13.66
CA ALA A 57 -9.40 4.24 -13.15
C ALA A 57 -9.26 5.28 -14.26
N GLU A 58 -8.33 5.10 -15.20
CA GLU A 58 -8.17 5.97 -16.37
C GLU A 58 -9.43 5.99 -17.24
N ALA A 59 -10.01 4.81 -17.51
CA ALA A 59 -11.26 4.69 -18.25
C ALA A 59 -12.45 5.36 -17.55
N ALA A 60 -12.40 5.48 -16.21
CA ALA A 60 -13.37 6.21 -15.40
C ALA A 60 -13.09 7.73 -15.32
N GLY A 61 -12.03 8.22 -15.98
CA GLY A 61 -11.70 9.64 -16.09
C GLY A 61 -10.67 10.15 -15.07
N LEU A 62 -9.98 9.26 -14.34
CA LEU A 62 -8.85 9.69 -13.50
C LEU A 62 -7.63 9.98 -14.38
N GLU A 63 -7.08 11.19 -14.25
CA GLU A 63 -5.94 11.65 -15.06
C GLU A 63 -4.58 11.44 -14.36
N HIS A 64 -4.58 11.48 -13.02
CA HIS A 64 -3.37 11.42 -12.20
C HIS A 64 -3.55 10.46 -11.04
N LEU A 65 -2.48 9.71 -10.73
CA LEU A 65 -2.39 8.80 -9.60
C LEU A 65 -1.24 9.26 -8.70
N TYR A 66 -1.52 9.48 -7.43
CA TYR A 66 -0.49 9.64 -6.41
C TYR A 66 -0.22 8.29 -5.75
N LEU A 67 1.05 7.91 -5.68
CA LEU A 67 1.48 6.66 -5.05
C LEU A 67 2.20 6.99 -3.75
N MET A 68 1.65 6.48 -2.66
CA MET A 68 2.27 6.50 -1.35
C MET A 68 2.69 5.09 -0.99
N THR A 69 3.94 4.93 -0.61
CA THR A 69 4.53 3.66 -0.17
C THR A 69 4.20 3.46 1.31
N ASP A 70 4.08 2.20 1.75
CA ASP A 70 3.94 1.86 3.17
C ASP A 70 5.29 1.81 3.91
N GLN A 71 6.41 1.94 3.18
CA GLN A 71 7.74 1.91 3.75
C GLN A 71 8.02 3.22 4.49
N THR A 72 8.27 3.10 5.79
CA THR A 72 8.60 4.23 6.66
C THR A 72 10.08 4.56 6.67
N TYR A 73 10.91 3.52 6.76
CA TYR A 73 12.36 3.66 6.98
C TYR A 73 13.18 3.20 5.78
N ASP A 74 12.54 2.53 4.83
CA ASP A 74 13.19 1.93 3.67
C ASP A 74 12.81 2.67 2.39
N PHE A 75 13.76 2.67 1.45
CA PHE A 75 13.48 3.15 0.10
C PHE A 75 12.66 2.10 -0.64
N ALA A 76 11.58 2.54 -1.30
CA ALA A 76 10.57 1.73 -1.98
C ALA A 76 11.07 1.02 -3.25
N THR A 77 12.13 0.22 -3.11
CA THR A 77 12.85 -0.43 -4.19
C THR A 77 11.97 -1.49 -4.87
N GLY A 78 11.16 -2.20 -4.09
CA GLY A 78 10.24 -3.22 -4.60
C GLY A 78 9.13 -2.63 -5.46
N GLU A 79 8.49 -1.56 -4.97
CA GLU A 79 7.44 -0.82 -5.66
C GLU A 79 7.99 -0.19 -6.94
N LEU A 80 9.15 0.46 -6.86
CA LEU A 80 9.81 1.03 -8.04
C LEU A 80 10.11 -0.04 -9.10
N ALA A 81 10.60 -1.23 -8.70
CA ALA A 81 10.84 -2.33 -9.61
C ALA A 81 9.53 -2.86 -10.23
N ALA A 82 8.47 -3.03 -9.43
CA ALA A 82 7.16 -3.46 -9.92
C ALA A 82 6.58 -2.47 -10.95
N PHE A 83 6.66 -1.16 -10.67
CA PHE A 83 6.22 -0.14 -11.59
C PHE A 83 7.03 -0.14 -12.89
N ARG A 84 8.36 -0.18 -12.75
CA ARG A 84 9.31 -0.17 -13.86
C ARG A 84 9.16 -1.38 -14.79
N ASP A 85 8.99 -2.57 -14.24
CA ASP A 85 9.15 -3.82 -15.00
C ASP A 85 7.82 -4.48 -15.38
N LYS A 86 6.73 -4.13 -14.71
CA LYS A 86 5.41 -4.77 -14.92
C LYS A 86 4.31 -3.76 -15.21
N ILE A 87 4.14 -2.74 -14.37
CA ILE A 87 2.97 -1.84 -14.46
C ILE A 87 3.08 -0.88 -15.64
N PHE A 88 4.14 -0.08 -15.74
CA PHE A 88 4.28 0.86 -16.86
C PHE A 88 4.24 0.17 -18.24
N PRO A 89 4.94 -0.97 -18.44
CA PRO A 89 4.78 -1.75 -19.67
C PRO A 89 3.34 -2.18 -19.95
N ALA A 90 2.60 -2.67 -18.94
CA ALA A 90 1.21 -3.09 -19.10
C ALA A 90 0.26 -1.92 -19.42
N LEU A 91 0.60 -0.70 -19.02
CA LEU A 91 -0.10 0.54 -19.36
C LEU A 91 0.31 1.12 -20.72
N GLY A 92 1.26 0.51 -21.44
CA GLY A 92 1.80 1.07 -22.69
C GLY A 92 2.63 2.34 -22.48
N ARG A 93 3.10 2.59 -21.25
CA ARG A 93 3.90 3.76 -20.87
C ARG A 93 5.38 3.36 -20.89
N SER A 94 6.22 4.16 -21.56
CA SER A 94 7.67 3.99 -21.49
C SER A 94 8.21 4.61 -20.21
N LYS A 95 9.37 4.11 -19.74
CA LYS A 95 10.12 4.74 -18.63
C LYS A 95 10.40 6.19 -19.02
N GLN A 96 9.66 7.14 -18.46
CA GLN A 96 10.12 8.52 -18.49
C GLN A 96 11.37 8.58 -17.61
N PRO A 97 12.50 9.11 -18.11
CA PRO A 97 13.63 9.38 -17.25
C PRO A 97 13.15 10.35 -16.15
N ALA A 98 13.48 10.00 -14.90
CA ALA A 98 13.31 10.89 -13.75
C ALA A 98 14.24 12.10 -13.88
#